data_AF-A0A3D0PSY6-F1
#
_entry.id   AF-A0A3D0PSY6-F1
#
_cell.length_a   1.000
_cell.length_b   1.000
_cell.length_c   1.000
_cell.angle_alpha   90.00
_cell.angle_beta   90.00
_cell.angle_gamma   90.00
#
_symmetry.space_group_name_H-M   'P 1'
#
loop_
_entity.id
_entity.type
_entity.pdbx_description
1 polymer ?
#
loop_
_entity_poly.entity_id
_entity_poly.type
_entity_poly.pdbx_seq_one_letter_code
_entity_poly.pdbx_strand_id
1 'polypeptide(L)' 'FPCNECAKAIIQSGIKEVVYLSDKYADQSTTIASKKMLRSAGVSIRRLVPQRKEIILNFS' A
#
# COMPACT_ATOMS: atom_id res chain seq x y z
N PHE A 1 -1.22 3.45 -2.83
CA PHE A 1 -1.19 3.34 -1.36
C PHE A 1 -2.64 3.25 -0.88
N PRO A 2 -2.99 2.40 0.11
CA PRO A 2 -4.38 2.28 0.56
C PRO A 2 -4.89 3.56 1.24
N CYS A 3 -6.16 3.91 1.07
CA CYS A 3 -6.79 4.97 1.86
C CYS A 3 -7.03 4.53 3.32
N ASN A 4 -7.57 5.41 4.16
CA ASN A 4 -7.82 5.15 5.57
C ASN A 4 -8.83 4.02 5.83
N GLU A 5 -9.91 3.90 5.04
CA GLU A 5 -10.88 2.82 5.24
C GLU A 5 -10.30 1.46 4.84
N CYS A 6 -9.52 1.39 3.76
CA CYS A 6 -8.78 0.18 3.41
C CYS A 6 -7.75 -0.19 4.48
N ALA A 7 -7.08 0.78 5.10
CA ALA A 7 -6.14 0.52 6.19
C ALA A 7 -6.83 -0.13 7.40
N LYS A 8 -8.06 0.29 7.76
CA LYS A 8 -8.85 -0.38 8.80
C LYS A 8 -9.10 -1.84 8.44
N ALA A 9 -9.53 -2.12 7.21
CA ALA A 9 -9.75 -3.50 6.77
C ALA A 9 -8.47 -4.34 6.85
N ILE A 10 -7.33 -3.81 6.37
CA ILE A 10 -6.02 -4.46 6.43
C ILE A 10 -5.65 -4.84 7.88
N ILE A 11 -5.80 -3.89 8.81
CA ILE A 11 -5.48 -4.08 10.24
C ILE A 11 -6.40 -5.14 10.84
N GLN A 12 -7.72 -5.02 10.62
CA GLN A 12 -8.71 -5.94 11.20
C GLN A 12 -8.62 -7.36 10.62
N SER A 13 -8.07 -7.52 9.41
CA SER A 13 -7.78 -8.83 8.81
C SER A 13 -6.47 -9.46 9.31
N GLY A 14 -5.70 -8.79 10.17
CA GLY A 14 -4.45 -9.31 10.71
C GLY A 14 -3.25 -9.29 9.77
N ILE A 15 -3.34 -8.57 8.64
CA ILE A 15 -2.24 -8.41 7.68
C ILE A 15 -1.05 -7.72 8.34
N LYS A 16 0.17 -8.19 8.05
CA LYS A 16 1.41 -7.70 8.68
C LYS A 16 2.29 -6.86 7.77
N GLU A 17 2.08 -6.89 6.45
CA GLU A 17 2.85 -6.08 5.50
C GLU A 17 1.97 -5.55 4.35
N VAL A 18 2.16 -4.27 4.01
CA VAL A 18 1.62 -3.63 2.81
C VAL A 18 2.76 -3.28 1.87
N VAL A 19 2.75 -3.89 0.68
CA VAL A 19 3.68 -3.60 -0.41
C VAL A 19 2.95 -2.78 -1.47
N TYR A 20 3.42 -1.56 -1.74
CA TYR A 20 2.71 -0.64 -2.64
C TYR A 20 3.56 -0.21 -3.83
N LEU A 21 2.95 -0.14 -5.03
CA LEU A 21 3.62 0.32 -6.25
C LEU A 21 3.75 1.85 -6.31
N SER A 22 2.66 2.56 -6.00
CA SER A 22 2.57 4.02 -6.11
C SER A 22 1.94 4.64 -4.87
N ASP A 23 2.44 5.82 -4.51
CA ASP A 23 1.92 6.68 -3.44
C ASP A 23 1.47 8.03 -4.02
N LYS A 24 0.65 7.95 -5.08
CA LYS A 24 0.20 9.10 -5.88
C LYS A 24 -0.44 10.24 -5.07
N TYR A 25 -1.01 9.93 -3.91
CA TYR A 25 -1.77 10.87 -3.07
C TYR A 25 -1.11 11.03 -1.68
N ALA A 26 0.22 10.96 -1.63
CA ALA A 26 0.99 10.92 -0.38
C ALA A 26 0.64 12.04 0.61
N ASP A 27 0.33 13.24 0.10
CA ASP A 27 0.09 14.46 0.88
C ASP A 27 -1.38 14.67 1.24
N GLN A 28 -2.29 13.83 0.72
CA GLN A 28 -3.70 13.90 1.10
C GLN A 28 -3.88 13.38 2.53
N SER A 29 -4.78 14.02 3.28
CA SER A 29 -5.08 13.69 4.67
C SER A 29 -5.46 12.22 4.86
N THR A 30 -6.17 11.63 3.90
CA THR A 30 -6.58 10.22 3.88
C THR A 30 -5.38 9.27 3.84
N THR A 31 -4.38 9.57 3.02
CA THR A 31 -3.13 8.80 2.89
C THR A 31 -2.24 8.95 4.11
N ILE A 32 -2.14 10.18 4.67
CA ILE A 32 -1.41 10.45 5.91
C ILE A 32 -2.03 9.66 7.07
N ALA A 33 -3.36 9.70 7.21
CA ALA A 33 -4.08 8.94 8.22
C ALA A 33 -3.86 7.42 8.05
N SER A 34 -3.96 6.91 6.83
CA SER A 34 -3.68 5.51 6.49
C SER A 34 -2.29 5.06 6.94
N LYS A 35 -1.23 5.82 6.60
CA LYS A 35 0.16 5.55 7.02
C LYS A 35 0.29 5.51 8.54
N LYS A 36 -0.33 6.45 9.25
CA LYS A 36 -0.31 6.50 10.73
C LYS A 36 -0.98 5.26 11.33
N MET A 37 -2.19 4.93 10.89
CA MET A 37 -2.93 3.77 11.39
C MET A 37 -2.16 2.46 11.19
N LEU A 38 -1.65 2.22 9.98
CA LEU A 38 -0.87 1.02 9.66
C LEU A 38 0.38 0.90 10.55
N ARG A 39 1.14 1.99 10.72
CA ARG A 39 2.32 2.01 11.59
C ARG A 39 1.96 1.77 13.05
N SER A 40 0.92 2.42 13.57
CA SER A 40 0.45 2.23 14.95
C SER A 40 -0.03 0.81 15.22
N ALA A 41 -0.58 0.12 14.23
CA ALA A 41 -1.01 -1.28 14.31
C ALA A 41 0.14 -2.29 14.08
N GLY A 42 1.38 -1.83 13.88
CA GLY A 42 2.54 -2.69 13.63
C GLY A 42 2.53 -3.34 12.24
N VAL A 43 1.81 -2.77 11.26
CA VAL A 43 1.83 -3.22 9.87
C VAL A 43 3.03 -2.59 9.16
N SER A 44 3.92 -3.43 8.65
CA SER A 44 5.08 -2.99 7.87
C SER A 44 4.64 -2.42 6.52
N ILE A 45 5.33 -1.40 6.03
CA ILE A 45 4.98 -0.72 4.79
C ILE A 45 6.23 -0.52 3.96
N ARG A 46 6.24 -1.02 2.72
CA ARG A 46 7.37 -0.81 1.79
C ARG A 46 6.92 -0.54 0.37
N ARG A 47 7.69 0.30 -0.33
CA ARG A 47 7.49 0.57 -1.76
C ARG A 47 8.03 -0.61 -2.57
N LEU A 48 7.26 -1.07 -3.54
CA LEU A 48 7.74 -2.00 -4.56
C LEU A 48 8.65 -1.23 -5.53
N VAL A 49 9.88 -1.71 -5.68
CA VAL A 49 10.80 -1.30 -6.74
C VAL A 49 10.80 -2.41 -7.79
N PRO A 50 10.00 -2.30 -8.87
CA PRO A 50 9.91 -3.35 -9.87
C PRO A 50 11.22 -3.43 -10.68
N GLN A 51 11.70 -4.64 -10.92
CA GLN A 51 12.88 -4.88 -11.76
C GLN A 51 12.60 -4.66 -13.26
N ARG A 52 11.32 -4.75 -13.66
CA ARG A 52 10.86 -4.58 -15.03
C ARG A 52 9.75 -3.54 -15.05
N LYS A 53 9.77 -2.64 -16.04
CA LYS A 53 8.75 -1.60 -16.20
C LYS A 53 7.44 -2.13 -16.75
N GLU A 54 7.51 -3.18 -17.57
CA GLU A 54 6.38 -3.76 -18.27
C GLU A 54 6.50 -5.29 -18.30
N ILE A 55 5.34 -5.94 -18.38
CA ILE A 55 5.20 -7.37 -18.62
C ILE A 55 4.25 -7.48 -19.80
N ILE A 56 4.80 -7.81 -20.98
CA ILE A 56 4.01 -8.00 -22.19
C ILE A 56 3.61 -9.48 -22.27
N LEU A 57 2.31 -9.74 -22.38
CA LEU A 57 1.78 -11.07 -22.64
C LEU A 57 1.42 -11.16 -24.13
N ASN A 58 2.07 -12.04 -24.88
CA ASN A 58 1.80 -12.30 -26.30
C ASN A 58 1.36 -13.76 -26.49
N PHE A 59 0.21 -13.94 -27.14
CA PHE A 59 -0.41 -15.25 -27.40
C PHE A 59 -0.51 -15.58 -28.91
N SER A 60 0.14 -14.78 -29.77
CA SER A 60 0.21 -15.02 -31.22
C SER A 60 1.23 -16.10 -31.57
#